data_AF-M0DTV8-F1
#
_entry.id   AF-M0DTV8-F1
#
_cell.length_a   1.000
_cell.length_b   1.000
_cell.length_c   1.000
_cell.angle_alpha   90.00
_cell.angle_beta   90.00
_cell.angle_gamma   90.00
#
_symmetry.space_group_name_H-M   'P 1'
#
loop_
_entity.id
_entity.type
_entity.pdbx_description
1 polymer ?
#
loop_
_entity_poly.entity_id
_entity_poly.type
_entity_poly.pdbx_seq_one_letter_code
_entity_poly.pdbx_strand_id
1 'polypeptide(L)'
;MTVVPTEWSEPDSRLGVYYELLWIGLAIVGFGAVAYWELFSVTVSITPQRLTGAIILGVTLGTAVTYGSFVSERFQRLWETSPVRFAGLFVFIMGVQLGLNVAPTWTVLTMLASLLTLVPLRVAVYFRTR
;
A
#
# COMPACT_ATOMS: atom_id res chain seq x y z
N MET A 1 6.18 7.13 -26.06
CA MET A 1 5.14 7.36 -25.04
C MET A 1 5.57 6.62 -23.79
N THR A 2 5.77 7.32 -22.67
CA THR A 2 6.11 6.68 -21.39
C THR A 2 4.84 6.09 -20.78
N VAL A 3 4.90 4.83 -20.35
CA VAL A 3 3.77 4.13 -19.69
C VAL A 3 3.44 4.77 -18.33
N VAL A 4 4.43 5.43 -17.74
CA VAL A 4 4.33 6.20 -16.50
C VAL A 4 3.91 7.64 -16.84
N PRO A 5 2.78 8.14 -16.30
CA PRO A 5 2.38 9.54 -16.43
C PRO A 5 3.46 10.44 -15.83
N THR A 6 3.83 11.50 -16.54
CA THR A 6 4.80 12.50 -16.06
C THR A 6 4.30 13.24 -14.81
N GLU A 7 2.99 13.41 -14.69
CA GLU A 7 2.31 14.05 -13.55
C GLU A 7 1.90 13.03 -12.45
N TRP A 8 2.47 11.81 -12.42
CA TRP A 8 2.11 10.78 -11.42
C TRP A 8 2.06 11.37 -10.01
N SER A 9 3.12 12.09 -9.63
CA SER A 9 3.34 12.58 -8.26
C SER A 9 2.42 13.73 -7.87
N GLU A 10 1.68 14.28 -8.83
CA GLU A 10 0.81 15.41 -8.58
C GLU A 10 -0.51 14.95 -7.92
N PRO A 11 -0.92 15.59 -6.81
CA PRO A 11 -2.11 15.17 -6.06
C PRO A 11 -3.40 15.26 -6.88
N ASP A 12 -3.48 16.24 -7.78
CA ASP A 12 -4.61 16.61 -8.64
C ASP A 12 -4.57 15.98 -10.04
N SER A 13 -3.52 15.20 -10.37
CA SER A 13 -3.44 14.54 -11.67
C SER A 13 -4.40 13.36 -11.75
N ARG A 14 -5.35 13.45 -12.68
CA ARG A 14 -6.34 12.40 -12.95
C ARG A 14 -5.67 11.11 -13.46
N LEU A 15 -4.64 11.24 -14.31
CA LEU A 15 -3.89 10.10 -14.83
C LEU A 15 -3.03 9.44 -13.74
N GLY A 16 -2.43 10.24 -12.85
CA GLY A 16 -1.70 9.74 -11.67
C GLY A 16 -2.60 8.90 -10.77
N VAL A 17 -3.81 9.38 -10.46
CA VAL A 17 -4.79 8.65 -9.65
C VAL A 17 -5.19 7.32 -10.28
N TYR A 18 -5.53 7.30 -11.58
CA TYR A 18 -5.90 6.04 -12.24
C TYR A 18 -4.76 5.03 -12.24
N TYR A 19 -3.53 5.50 -12.45
CA TYR A 19 -2.38 4.63 -12.50
C TYR A 19 -2.04 4.06 -11.11
N GLU A 20 -2.12 4.88 -10.05
CA GLU A 20 -1.99 4.40 -8.67
C GLU A 20 -3.09 3.41 -8.28
N LEU A 21 -4.34 3.71 -8.61
CA LEU A 21 -5.47 2.81 -8.33
C LEU A 21 -5.35 1.49 -9.09
N LEU A 22 -4.80 1.50 -10.31
CA LEU A 22 -4.51 0.28 -11.06
C LEU A 22 -3.46 -0.58 -10.34
N TRP A 23 -2.37 0.03 -9.85
CA TRP A 23 -1.35 -0.69 -9.09
C TRP A 23 -1.87 -1.20 -7.74
N ILE A 24 -2.65 -0.39 -7.02
CA ILE A 24 -3.32 -0.82 -5.78
C ILE A 24 -4.26 -1.99 -6.08
N GLY A 25 -5.05 -1.91 -7.15
CA GLY A 25 -5.94 -2.99 -7.58
C GLY A 25 -5.20 -4.28 -7.91
N LEU A 26 -4.10 -4.20 -8.67
CA LEU A 26 -3.21 -5.33 -8.94
C LEU A 26 -2.64 -5.93 -7.66
N ALA A 27 -2.21 -5.11 -6.69
CA ALA A 27 -1.72 -5.57 -5.41
C ALA A 27 -2.82 -6.26 -4.58
N ILE A 28 -4.04 -5.73 -4.57
CA ILE A 28 -5.21 -6.35 -3.92
C ILE A 28 -5.47 -7.73 -4.53
N VAL A 29 -5.45 -7.84 -5.86
CA VAL A 29 -5.61 -9.13 -6.55
C VAL A 29 -4.48 -10.09 -6.16
N GLY A 30 -3.23 -9.62 -6.14
CA GLY A 30 -2.08 -10.44 -5.76
C GLY A 30 -2.16 -10.98 -4.33
N PHE A 31 -2.38 -10.11 -3.34
CA PHE A 31 -2.52 -10.53 -1.94
C PHE A 31 -3.81 -11.33 -1.69
N GLY A 32 -4.89 -11.01 -2.41
CA GLY A 32 -6.14 -11.76 -2.38
C GLY A 32 -5.96 -13.18 -2.91
N ALA A 33 -5.16 -13.35 -3.97
CA ALA A 33 -4.78 -14.66 -4.48
C ALA A 33 -4.01 -15.47 -3.44
N VAL A 34 -3.02 -14.86 -2.77
CA VAL A 34 -2.27 -15.51 -1.68
C VAL A 34 -3.21 -15.94 -0.55
N ALA A 35 -4.17 -15.10 -0.18
CA ALA A 35 -5.15 -15.42 0.87
C ALA A 35 -6.11 -16.54 0.48
N TYR A 36 -6.57 -16.58 -0.78
CA TYR A 36 -7.61 -17.49 -1.25
C TYR A 36 -7.07 -18.86 -1.69
N TRP A 37 -5.96 -18.86 -2.43
CA TRP A 37 -5.34 -20.09 -2.95
C TRP A 37 -4.21 -20.64 -2.08
N GLU A 38 -3.88 -19.98 -0.97
CA GLU A 38 -2.77 -20.35 -0.08
C GLU A 38 -1.44 -20.56 -0.84
N LEU A 39 -1.22 -19.70 -1.84
CA LEU A 39 -0.04 -19.74 -2.70
C LEU A 39 1.25 -19.67 -1.86
N PHE A 40 2.28 -20.39 -2.29
CA PHE A 40 3.57 -20.50 -1.59
C PHE A 40 3.50 -21.20 -0.21
N SER A 41 2.50 -22.06 0.00
CA SER A 41 2.29 -22.78 1.28
C SER A 41 2.03 -21.83 2.46
N VAL A 42 1.50 -20.64 2.17
CA VAL A 42 1.12 -19.62 3.14
C VAL A 42 -0.30 -19.93 3.61
N THR A 43 -0.43 -20.55 4.78
CA THR A 43 -1.74 -20.81 5.39
C THR A 43 -2.29 -19.55 6.08
N VAL A 44 -3.50 -19.13 5.71
CA VAL A 44 -4.13 -17.91 6.25
C VAL A 44 -5.30 -18.30 7.16
N SER A 45 -5.06 -18.31 8.46
CA SER A 45 -6.11 -18.66 9.43
C SER A 45 -6.96 -17.43 9.80
N ILE A 46 -8.12 -17.29 9.18
CA ILE A 46 -9.00 -16.14 9.43
C ILE A 46 -9.79 -16.37 10.72
N THR A 47 -9.33 -15.76 11.82
CA THR A 47 -10.10 -15.68 13.08
C THR A 47 -10.56 -14.24 13.31
N PRO A 48 -11.69 -14.01 14.00
CA PRO A 48 -12.20 -12.65 14.24
C PRO A 48 -11.17 -11.72 14.89
N GLN A 49 -10.38 -12.22 15.84
CA GLN A 49 -9.34 -11.44 16.51
C GLN A 49 -8.21 -11.02 15.55
N ARG A 50 -7.71 -11.95 14.73
CA ARG A 50 -6.64 -11.67 13.75
C ARG A 50 -7.14 -10.72 12.67
N LEU A 51 -8.38 -10.88 12.23
CA LEU A 51 -9.01 -10.00 11.26
C LEU A 51 -9.11 -8.56 11.79
N THR A 52 -9.69 -8.37 12.98
CA THR A 52 -9.84 -7.03 13.59
C THR A 52 -8.50 -6.36 13.83
N GLY A 53 -7.52 -7.09 14.38
CA GLY A 53 -6.18 -6.55 14.61
C GLY A 53 -5.48 -6.16 13.30
N ALA A 54 -5.57 -7.02 12.27
CA ALA A 54 -4.96 -6.73 10.98
C ALA A 54 -5.62 -5.56 10.26
N ILE A 55 -6.94 -5.38 10.42
CA ILE A 55 -7.66 -4.20 9.90
C ILE A 55 -7.16 -2.93 10.58
N ILE A 56 -7.06 -2.91 11.92
CA ILE A 56 -6.58 -1.72 12.64
C ILE A 56 -5.17 -1.34 12.18
N LEU A 57 -4.27 -2.34 12.09
CA LEU A 57 -2.90 -2.13 11.60
C LEU A 57 -2.88 -1.67 10.14
N GLY A 58 -3.71 -2.27 9.28
CA GLY A 58 -3.76 -1.93 7.86
C GLY A 58 -4.28 -0.52 7.63
N VAL A 59 -5.35 -0.13 8.33
CA VAL A 59 -5.94 1.22 8.24
C VAL A 59 -4.97 2.27 8.75
N THR A 60 -4.31 2.03 9.89
CA THR A 60 -3.30 2.97 10.41
C THR A 60 -2.13 3.11 9.45
N LEU A 61 -1.64 2.02 8.88
CA LEU A 61 -0.54 2.04 7.91
C LEU A 61 -0.94 2.75 6.61
N GLY A 62 -2.13 2.45 6.05
CA GLY A 62 -2.64 3.13 4.86
C GLY A 62 -2.87 4.63 5.05
N THR A 63 -3.33 5.03 6.24
CA THR A 63 -3.48 6.45 6.62
C THR A 63 -2.12 7.13 6.75
N ALA A 64 -1.15 6.49 7.42
CA ALA A 64 0.20 7.02 7.59
C ALA A 64 0.92 7.19 6.25
N VAL A 65 0.79 6.21 5.33
CA VAL A 65 1.34 6.29 3.97
C VAL A 65 0.72 7.45 3.20
N THR A 66 -0.60 7.62 3.27
CA THR A 66 -1.30 8.73 2.58
C THR A 66 -0.84 10.09 3.11
N TYR A 67 -0.79 10.25 4.44
CA TYR A 67 -0.33 11.48 5.07
C TYR A 67 1.13 11.79 4.70
N GLY A 68 2.02 10.78 4.77
CA GLY A 68 3.41 10.93 4.39
C GLY A 68 3.59 11.30 2.92
N SER A 69 2.78 10.73 2.03
CA SER A 69 2.93 10.91 0.58
C SER A 69 2.35 12.23 0.06
N PHE A 70 1.26 12.73 0.65
CA PHE A 70 0.51 13.87 0.09
C PHE A 70 0.38 15.09 1.02
N VAL A 71 0.61 14.94 2.33
CA VAL A 71 0.40 16.03 3.30
C VAL A 71 1.72 16.54 3.88
N SER A 72 2.71 15.66 4.05
CA SER A 72 4.00 16.03 4.65
C SER A 72 5.04 16.42 3.61
N GLU A 73 5.26 17.72 3.41
CA GLU A 73 6.33 18.24 2.54
C GLU A 73 7.72 17.70 2.94
N ARG A 74 7.95 17.52 4.25
CA ARG A 74 9.24 17.00 4.76
C ARG A 74 9.48 15.56 4.31
N PHE A 75 8.43 14.75 4.28
CA PHE A 75 8.54 13.35 3.86
C PHE A 75 8.64 13.24 2.34
N GLN A 76 7.92 14.09 1.59
CA GLN A 76 8.05 14.22 0.14
C GLN A 76 9.49 14.56 -0.28
N ARG A 77 10.09 15.61 0.31
CA ARG A 77 11.49 16.00 0.02
C ARG A 77 12.50 14.91 0.39
N LEU A 78 12.26 14.19 1.49
CA LEU A 78 13.12 13.09 1.91
C LEU A 78 13.02 11.92 0.91
N TRP A 79 11.84 11.69 0.34
CA TRP A 79 11.56 10.61 -0.60
C TRP A 79 11.95 10.94 -2.06
N GLU A 80 12.12 12.21 -2.42
CA GLU A 80 12.69 12.63 -3.70
C GLU A 80 14.14 12.16 -3.88
N THR A 81 14.86 11.97 -2.78
CA THR A 81 16.24 11.51 -2.80
C THR A 81 16.30 10.02 -3.17
N SER A 82 16.82 9.70 -4.36
CA SER A 82 16.85 8.34 -4.90
C SER A 82 17.38 7.25 -3.95
N PRO A 83 18.50 7.44 -3.21
CA PRO A 83 18.98 6.42 -2.28
C PRO A 83 18.05 6.20 -1.07
N VAL A 84 17.35 7.24 -0.59
CA VAL A 84 16.41 7.11 0.52
C VAL A 84 15.16 6.36 0.08
N ARG A 85 14.64 6.68 -1.11
CA ARG A 85 13.52 5.95 -1.72
C ARG A 85 13.86 4.48 -1.92
N PHE A 86 15.06 4.18 -2.43
CA PHE A 86 15.51 2.81 -2.61
C PHE A 86 15.63 2.07 -1.28
N ALA A 87 16.29 2.66 -0.28
CA ALA A 87 16.41 2.05 1.05
C ALA A 87 15.04 1.83 1.70
N GLY A 88 14.13 2.79 1.60
CA GLY A 88 12.77 2.67 2.13
C GLY A 88 11.97 1.55 1.46
N LEU A 89 12.01 1.45 0.13
CA LEU A 89 11.37 0.36 -0.61
C LEU A 89 12.00 -1.00 -0.30
N PHE A 90 13.33 -1.05 -0.18
CA PHE A 90 14.04 -2.26 0.19
C PHE A 90 13.62 -2.75 1.59
N VAL A 91 13.64 -1.87 2.59
CA VAL A 91 13.21 -2.18 3.95
C VAL A 91 11.75 -2.61 3.98
N PHE A 92 10.88 -1.95 3.21
CA PHE A 92 9.48 -2.34 3.09
C PHE A 92 9.34 -3.76 2.53
N ILE A 93 9.96 -4.05 1.39
CA ILE A 93 9.90 -5.38 0.74
C ILE A 93 10.46 -6.46 1.67
N MET A 94 11.62 -6.22 2.28
CA MET A 94 12.22 -7.17 3.23
C MET A 94 11.32 -7.38 4.46
N GLY A 95 10.69 -6.32 4.97
CA GLY A 95 9.73 -6.40 6.06
C GLY A 95 8.50 -7.24 5.70
N VAL A 96 7.95 -7.07 4.49
CA VAL A 96 6.84 -7.89 4.00
C VAL A 96 7.25 -9.35 3.86
N GLN A 97 8.42 -9.63 3.28
CA GLN A 97 8.93 -11.01 3.15
C GLN A 97 9.13 -11.68 4.51
N LEU A 98 9.73 -10.98 5.46
CA LEU A 98 9.90 -11.48 6.83
C LEU A 98 8.54 -11.72 7.50
N GLY A 99 7.60 -10.79 7.33
CA GLY A 99 6.23 -10.94 7.84
C GLY A 99 5.51 -12.16 7.26
N LEU A 100 5.61 -12.38 5.95
CA LEU A 100 5.05 -13.55 5.28
C LEU A 100 5.65 -14.86 5.81
N ASN A 101 6.93 -14.86 6.19
CA ASN A 101 7.60 -16.03 6.76
C ASN A 101 7.20 -16.29 8.23
N VAL A 102 7.08 -15.23 9.04
CA VAL A 102 6.86 -15.35 10.50
C VAL A 102 5.38 -15.35 10.88
N ALA A 103 4.60 -14.47 10.27
CA ALA A 103 3.20 -14.22 10.60
C ALA A 103 2.35 -14.02 9.33
N PRO A 104 2.28 -15.04 8.45
CA PRO A 104 1.68 -14.93 7.11
C PRO A 104 0.27 -14.37 7.11
N THR A 105 -0.58 -14.88 8.02
CA THR A 105 -1.96 -14.42 8.18
C THR A 105 -2.04 -12.93 8.50
N TRP A 106 -1.23 -12.44 9.43
CA TRP A 106 -1.25 -11.03 9.83
C TRP A 106 -0.74 -10.16 8.70
N THR A 107 0.36 -10.54 8.05
CA THR A 107 0.95 -9.76 6.96
C THR A 107 0.00 -9.64 5.77
N VAL A 108 -0.62 -10.74 5.34
CA VAL A 108 -1.56 -10.71 4.20
C VAL A 108 -2.79 -9.86 4.54
N LEU A 109 -3.39 -10.05 5.71
CA LEU A 109 -4.59 -9.30 6.11
C LEU A 109 -4.29 -7.80 6.33
N THR A 110 -3.16 -7.46 6.93
CA THR A 110 -2.75 -6.06 7.14
C THR A 110 -2.44 -5.37 5.82
N MET A 111 -1.80 -6.06 4.87
CA MET A 111 -1.55 -5.51 3.53
C MET A 111 -2.84 -5.34 2.73
N LEU A 112 -3.77 -6.30 2.80
CA LEU A 112 -5.08 -6.15 2.16
C LEU A 112 -5.86 -4.97 2.75
N ALA A 113 -5.90 -4.86 4.07
CA ALA A 113 -6.58 -3.76 4.74
C ALA A 113 -5.93 -2.40 4.42
N SER A 114 -4.60 -2.32 4.35
CA SER A 114 -3.92 -1.07 3.98
C SER A 114 -4.20 -0.67 2.53
N LEU A 115 -4.13 -1.61 1.59
CA LEU A 115 -4.43 -1.39 0.18
C LEU A 115 -5.89 -0.95 -0.03
N LEU A 116 -6.84 -1.62 0.63
CA LEU A 116 -8.25 -1.23 0.59
C LEU A 116 -8.49 0.15 1.19
N THR A 117 -7.70 0.55 2.21
CA THR A 117 -7.78 1.88 2.82
C THR A 117 -7.18 2.97 1.92
N LEU A 118 -6.15 2.63 1.13
CA LEU A 118 -5.51 3.57 0.20
C LEU A 118 -6.45 3.99 -0.94
N VAL A 119 -7.36 3.12 -1.38
CA VAL A 119 -8.32 3.44 -2.45
C VAL A 119 -9.18 4.68 -2.13
N PRO A 120 -10.02 4.70 -1.06
CA PRO A 120 -10.82 5.86 -0.74
C PRO A 120 -9.97 7.07 -0.33
N LEU A 121 -8.83 6.85 0.33
CA LEU A 121 -7.92 7.93 0.72
C LEU A 121 -7.34 8.67 -0.49
N ARG A 122 -6.88 7.94 -1.51
CA ARG A 122 -6.32 8.56 -2.71
C ARG A 122 -7.37 9.33 -3.49
N VAL A 123 -8.57 8.77 -3.59
CA VAL A 123 -9.73 9.45 -4.20
C VAL A 123 -10.10 10.71 -3.42
N ALA A 124 -10.10 10.66 -2.09
CA ALA A 124 -10.38 11.82 -1.25
C ALA A 124 -9.32 12.93 -1.39
N VAL A 125 -8.03 12.58 -1.48
CA VAL A 125 -6.95 13.54 -1.76
C VAL A 125 -7.20 14.23 -3.09
N TYR A 126 -7.48 13.47 -4.15
CA TYR A 126 -7.75 14.02 -5.48
C TYR A 126 -8.91 15.02 -5.48
N PHE A 127 -10.02 14.70 -4.83
CA PHE A 127 -11.17 15.62 -4.73
C PHE A 127 -10.89 16.85 -3.86
N ARG A 128 -9.95 16.77 -2.91
CA ARG A 128 -9.57 17.90 -2.06
C ARG A 128 -8.62 18.86 -2.76
N THR A 129 -7.77 18.38 -3.67
CA THR A 129 -6.76 19.19 -4.36
C THR A 129 -7.20 19.70 -5.73
N ARG A 130 -8.31 19.20 -6.26
CA ARG A 130 -8.98 19.69 -7.47
C ARG A 130 -9.87 20.90 -7.17
#